data_AF-A0A972NES8-F1
#
_entry.id   AF-A0A972NES8-F1
#
_cell.length_a   1.000
_cell.length_b   1.000
_cell.length_c   1.000
_cell.angle_alpha   90.00
_cell.angle_beta   90.00
_cell.angle_gamma   90.00
#
_symmetry.space_group_name_H-M   'P 1'
#
loop_
_entity.id
_entity.type
_entity.pdbx_description
1 polymer ?
#
loop_
_entity_poly.entity_id
_entity_poly.type
_entity_poly.pdbx_seq_one_letter_code
_entity_poly.pdbx_strand_id
1 'polypeptide(L)'
;MDRAEVLREFLTRLRERSRSVPVIVEGRRDEALLRRFGIKNLYTLGGRSYADLLEELPEEVTEVVLLTDADKQGEKTFKNLKRFLEGQGITVDGSFRDYLKRLGVEEVENLLEVLRPNY
;
A
#
# COMPACT_ATOMS: atom_id res chain seq x y z
N MET A 1 -10.30 -6.76 20.51
CA MET A 1 -9.69 -7.47 19.37
C MET A 1 -8.18 -7.47 19.60
N ASP A 2 -7.53 -8.61 19.51
CA ASP A 2 -6.07 -8.72 19.68
C ASP A 2 -5.38 -7.96 18.53
N ARG A 3 -4.51 -6.98 18.81
CA ARG A 3 -3.80 -6.20 17.77
C ARG A 3 -3.01 -7.11 16.82
N ALA A 4 -2.51 -8.24 17.35
CA ALA A 4 -1.81 -9.22 16.52
C ALA A 4 -2.76 -9.96 15.58
N GLU A 5 -4.00 -10.22 15.98
CA GLU A 5 -5.02 -10.81 15.12
C GLU A 5 -5.42 -9.88 13.98
N VAL A 6 -5.64 -8.59 14.29
CA VAL A 6 -5.97 -7.57 13.28
C VAL A 6 -4.82 -7.39 12.28
N LEU A 7 -3.57 -7.35 12.76
CA LEU A 7 -2.40 -7.30 11.87
C LEU A 7 -2.29 -8.56 10.98
N ARG A 8 -2.47 -9.75 11.55
CA ARG A 8 -2.45 -11.01 10.79
C ARG A 8 -3.52 -11.01 9.70
N GLU A 9 -4.72 -10.52 10.01
CA GLU A 9 -5.79 -10.39 9.03
C GLU A 9 -5.42 -9.41 7.91
N PHE A 10 -4.92 -8.22 8.25
CA PHE A 10 -4.45 -7.24 7.28
C PHE A 10 -3.42 -7.85 6.32
N LEU A 11 -2.35 -8.46 6.86
CA LEU A 11 -1.29 -9.08 6.07
C LEU A 11 -1.80 -10.22 5.20
N THR A 12 -2.72 -11.04 5.73
CA THR A 12 -3.32 -12.16 4.98
C THR A 12 -4.13 -11.65 3.80
N ARG A 13 -5.01 -10.67 4.02
CA ARG A 13 -5.84 -10.07 2.96
C ARG A 13 -4.97 -9.40 1.90
N LEU A 14 -3.96 -8.63 2.31
CA LEU A 14 -3.08 -7.93 1.39
C LEU A 14 -2.26 -8.92 0.55
N ARG A 15 -1.75 -9.99 1.18
CA ARG A 15 -1.03 -11.06 0.49
C ARG A 15 -1.89 -11.74 -0.56
N GLU A 16 -3.14 -12.09 -0.23
CA GLU A 16 -4.07 -12.68 -1.20
C GLU A 16 -4.38 -11.73 -2.35
N ARG A 17 -4.64 -10.45 -2.05
CA ARG A 17 -4.90 -9.43 -3.08
C ARG A 17 -3.72 -9.24 -4.02
N SER A 18 -2.51 -9.22 -3.47
CA SER A 18 -1.25 -9.02 -4.20
C SER A 18 -0.89 -10.14 -5.19
N ARG A 19 -1.64 -11.26 -5.21
CA ARG A 19 -1.43 -12.35 -6.17
C ARG A 19 -1.81 -11.96 -7.60
N SER A 20 -2.77 -11.06 -7.77
CA SER A 20 -3.28 -10.64 -9.07
C SER A 20 -3.39 -9.13 -9.23
N VAL A 21 -3.41 -8.38 -8.14
CA VAL A 21 -3.54 -6.91 -8.18
C VAL A 21 -2.22 -6.26 -7.76
N PRO A 22 -1.66 -5.35 -8.58
CA PRO A 22 -0.47 -4.59 -8.19
C PRO A 22 -0.68 -3.81 -6.90
N VAL A 23 0.33 -3.81 -6.03
CA VAL A 23 0.35 -3.04 -4.79
C VAL A 23 1.39 -1.95 -4.92
N ILE A 24 0.94 -0.70 -4.96
CA ILE A 24 1.80 0.48 -5.05
C ILE A 24 2.06 0.99 -3.64
N VAL A 25 3.33 1.13 -3.27
CA VAL A 25 3.79 1.73 -2.01
C VAL A 25 4.62 2.98 -2.28
N GLU A 26 4.82 3.79 -1.24
CA GLU A 26 5.53 5.07 -1.35
C GLU A 26 7.04 4.86 -1.53
N GLY A 27 7.65 4.01 -0.70
CA GLY A 27 9.10 3.81 -0.66
C GLY A 27 9.58 2.37 -0.76
N ARG A 28 10.89 2.21 -1.00
CA ARG A 28 11.58 0.91 -1.05
C ARG A 28 11.62 0.19 0.29
N ARG A 29 11.55 0.91 1.41
CA ARG A 29 11.52 0.32 2.76
C ARG A 29 10.20 -0.40 3.00
N ASP A 30 9.09 0.20 2.59
CA ASP A 30 7.76 -0.40 2.64
C ASP A 30 7.73 -1.67 1.80
N GLU A 31 8.22 -1.60 0.56
CA GLU A 31 8.35 -2.77 -0.31
C GLU A 31 9.15 -3.89 0.37
N ALA A 32 10.33 -3.57 0.91
CA ALA A 32 11.19 -4.55 1.57
C ALA A 32 10.50 -5.20 2.77
N LEU A 33 9.78 -4.42 3.57
CA LEU A 33 8.99 -4.93 4.70
C LEU A 33 7.89 -5.88 4.22
N LEU A 34 7.07 -5.47 3.27
CA LEU A 34 5.93 -6.26 2.78
C LEU A 34 6.38 -7.55 2.08
N ARG A 35 7.50 -7.51 1.34
CA ARG A 35 8.11 -8.71 0.73
C ARG A 35 8.47 -9.77 1.78
N ARG A 36 8.89 -9.38 2.99
CA ARG A 36 9.18 -10.34 4.08
C ARG A 36 7.93 -11.09 4.56
N PHE A 37 6.74 -10.54 4.31
CA PHE A 37 5.45 -11.18 4.61
C PHE A 37 4.85 -11.95 3.41
N GLY A 38 5.63 -12.11 2.33
CA GLY A 38 5.22 -12.85 1.14
C GLY A 38 4.24 -12.10 0.25
N ILE A 39 4.09 -10.78 0.45
CA ILE A 39 3.33 -9.90 -0.45
C ILE A 39 4.15 -9.72 -1.73
N LYS A 40 3.50 -9.87 -2.87
CA LYS A 40 4.11 -9.84 -4.20
C LYS A 40 3.54 -8.67 -5.01
N ASN A 41 3.93 -8.58 -6.29
CA ASN A 41 3.40 -7.58 -7.22
C ASN A 41 3.50 -6.14 -6.68
N LEU A 42 4.62 -5.85 -6.00
CA LEU A 42 4.88 -4.58 -5.35
C LEU A 42 5.60 -3.63 -6.31
N TYR A 43 5.14 -2.39 -6.33
CA TYR A 43 5.68 -1.29 -7.11
C TYR A 43 5.90 -0.09 -6.20
N THR A 44 6.95 0.70 -6.44
CA THR A 44 7.28 1.85 -5.59
C THR A 44 7.19 3.16 -6.36
N LEU A 45 6.65 4.21 -5.75
CA LEU A 45 6.81 5.58 -6.25
C LEU A 45 8.29 5.98 -6.21
N GLY A 46 8.96 5.83 -5.07
CA GLY A 46 10.43 5.95 -4.97
C GLY A 46 11.02 7.26 -5.50
N GLY A 47 10.25 8.37 -5.45
CA GLY A 47 10.63 9.67 -6.00
C GLY A 47 10.54 9.80 -7.53
N ARG A 48 10.00 8.78 -8.21
CA ARG A 48 9.80 8.73 -9.67
C ARG A 48 8.53 9.46 -10.09
N SER A 49 8.40 9.75 -11.37
CA SER A 49 7.18 10.36 -11.89
C SER A 49 6.03 9.34 -11.91
N TYR A 50 4.78 9.81 -11.94
CA TYR A 50 3.62 8.92 -12.06
C TYR A 50 3.57 8.22 -13.42
N ALA A 51 4.13 8.83 -14.47
CA ALA A 51 4.25 8.21 -15.78
C ALA A 51 5.23 7.04 -15.75
N ASP A 52 6.40 7.20 -15.13
CA ASP A 52 7.38 6.11 -14.99
C ASP A 52 6.78 4.92 -14.23
N LEU A 53 6.01 5.21 -13.17
CA LEU A 53 5.30 4.17 -12.42
C LEU A 53 4.28 3.44 -13.29
N LEU A 54 3.52 4.16 -14.13
CA LEU A 54 2.52 3.57 -15.02
C LEU A 54 3.17 2.62 -16.04
N GLU A 55 4.34 2.98 -16.59
CA GLU A 55 5.09 2.14 -17.53
C GLU A 55 5.61 0.83 -16.89
N GLU A 56 5.81 0.80 -15.57
CA GLU A 56 6.22 -0.42 -14.87
C GLU A 56 5.04 -1.36 -14.57
N LEU A 57 3.81 -0.83 -14.52
CA LEU A 57 2.64 -1.64 -14.25
C LEU A 57 2.36 -2.61 -15.42
N PRO A 58 1.70 -3.75 -15.17
CA PRO A 58 1.30 -4.66 -16.25
C PRO A 58 0.42 -3.95 -17.28
N GLU A 59 0.62 -4.23 -18.57
CA GLU A 59 -0.11 -3.54 -19.67
C GLU A 59 -1.64 -3.63 -19.53
N GLU A 60 -2.16 -4.78 -19.07
CA GLU A 60 -3.60 -5.02 -18.90
C GLU A 60 -4.11 -4.68 -17.48
N VAL A 61 -3.39 -3.86 -16.73
CA VAL A 61 -3.80 -3.47 -15.37
C VAL A 61 -5.11 -2.67 -15.43
N THR A 62 -6.12 -3.15 -14.71
CA THR A 62 -7.41 -2.45 -14.57
C THR A 62 -7.67 -1.97 -13.14
N GLU A 63 -6.87 -2.44 -12.19
CA GLU A 63 -6.99 -2.13 -10.77
C GLU A 63 -5.63 -2.19 -10.09
N VAL A 64 -5.41 -1.31 -9.11
CA VAL A 64 -4.26 -1.36 -8.20
C VAL A 64 -4.69 -1.12 -6.75
N VAL A 65 -3.97 -1.69 -5.80
CA VAL A 65 -4.00 -1.29 -4.40
C VAL A 65 -3.01 -0.15 -4.20
N LEU A 66 -3.46 0.97 -3.63
CA LEU A 66 -2.59 2.09 -3.30
C LEU A 66 -2.39 2.22 -1.79
N LEU A 67 -1.18 1.92 -1.34
CA LEU A 67 -0.80 1.85 0.08
C LEU A 67 0.30 2.89 0.38
N THR A 68 -0.09 4.16 0.41
CA THR A 68 0.77 5.26 0.88
C THR A 68 0.63 5.47 2.38
N ASP A 69 1.54 6.25 2.95
CA ASP A 69 1.50 6.61 4.36
C ASP A 69 0.18 7.34 4.71
N ALA A 70 -0.27 7.14 5.94
CA ALA A 70 -1.49 7.70 6.50
C ALA A 70 -1.29 9.11 7.10
N ASP A 71 -0.14 9.74 6.85
CA ASP A 71 0.18 11.10 7.25
C ASP A 71 -0.34 12.15 6.24
N LYS A 72 0.00 13.43 6.47
CA LYS A 72 -0.44 14.54 5.60
C LYS A 72 0.18 14.48 4.21
N GLN A 73 1.43 14.02 4.10
CA GLN A 73 2.13 13.96 2.82
C GLN A 73 1.62 12.80 1.98
N GLY A 74 1.51 11.61 2.57
CA GLY A 74 0.94 10.41 1.99
C GLY A 74 -0.53 10.57 1.58
N GLU A 75 -1.31 11.44 2.25
CA GLU A 75 -2.67 11.80 1.80
C GLU A 75 -2.66 12.61 0.49
N LYS A 76 -1.70 13.53 0.31
CA LYS A 76 -1.54 14.25 -0.97
C LYS A 76 -1.07 13.30 -2.06
N THR A 77 -0.09 12.46 -1.77
CA THR A 77 0.41 11.42 -2.68
C THR A 77 -0.74 10.50 -3.12
N PHE A 78 -1.56 10.02 -2.17
CA PHE A 78 -2.73 9.19 -2.44
C PHE A 78 -3.68 9.86 -3.41
N LYS A 79 -4.12 11.09 -3.12
CA LYS A 79 -5.10 11.81 -3.96
C LYS A 79 -4.58 12.08 -5.37
N ASN A 80 -3.33 12.52 -5.47
CA ASN A 80 -2.72 12.89 -6.74
C ASN A 80 -2.51 11.65 -7.63
N LEU A 81 -1.93 10.58 -7.08
CA LEU A 81 -1.71 9.35 -7.84
C LEU A 81 -3.03 8.66 -8.17
N LYS A 82 -3.99 8.65 -7.23
CA LYS A 82 -5.34 8.14 -7.49
C LYS A 82 -5.98 8.82 -8.69
N ARG A 83 -6.01 10.16 -8.69
CA ARG A 83 -6.56 10.94 -9.80
C ARG A 83 -5.84 10.66 -11.11
N PHE A 84 -4.52 10.52 -11.08
CA PHE A 84 -3.72 10.21 -12.26
C PHE A 84 -4.10 8.84 -12.84
N LEU A 85 -4.10 7.79 -12.02
CA LEU A 85 -4.39 6.41 -12.45
C LEU A 85 -5.84 6.23 -12.90
N GLU A 86 -6.80 6.80 -12.17
CA GLU A 86 -8.22 6.77 -12.58
C GLU A 86 -8.43 7.51 -13.91
N GLY A 87 -7.65 8.57 -14.17
CA GLY A 87 -7.63 9.25 -15.47
C GLY A 87 -7.10 8.38 -16.63
N GLN A 88 -6.36 7.30 -16.32
CA GLN A 88 -5.92 6.29 -17.28
C GLN A 88 -6.87 5.07 -17.35
N GLY A 89 -8.00 5.10 -16.63
CA GLY A 89 -8.95 3.98 -16.58
C GLY A 89 -8.59 2.89 -15.57
N ILE A 90 -7.60 3.12 -14.69
CA ILE A 90 -7.18 2.15 -13.66
C ILE A 90 -7.90 2.49 -12.36
N THR A 91 -8.63 1.51 -11.81
CA THR A 91 -9.31 1.65 -10.52
C THR A 91 -8.32 1.60 -9.37
N VAL A 92 -8.49 2.47 -8.36
CA VAL A 92 -7.61 2.50 -7.19
C VAL A 92 -8.34 2.03 -5.93
N ASP A 93 -7.91 0.89 -5.41
CA ASP A 93 -8.33 0.35 -4.11
C ASP A 93 -7.52 0.99 -2.97
N GLY A 94 -8.18 1.88 -2.22
CA GLY A 94 -7.63 2.52 -1.02
C GLY A 94 -7.99 1.81 0.29
N SER A 95 -8.73 0.69 0.25
CA SER A 95 -9.28 0.06 1.45
C SER A 95 -8.20 -0.44 2.42
N PHE A 96 -7.04 -0.86 1.91
CA PHE A 96 -5.89 -1.25 2.73
C PHE A 96 -5.25 -0.06 3.44
N ARG A 97 -5.23 1.13 2.83
CA ARG A 97 -4.78 2.35 3.48
C ARG A 97 -5.74 2.78 4.60
N ASP A 98 -7.05 2.64 4.38
CA ASP A 98 -8.05 2.86 5.43
C ASP A 98 -7.91 1.84 6.56
N TYR A 99 -7.51 0.61 6.26
CA TYR A 99 -7.20 -0.41 7.27
C TYR A 99 -5.95 0.01 8.09
N LEU A 100 -4.86 0.45 7.46
CA LEU A 100 -3.69 0.99 8.18
C LEU A 100 -4.06 2.12 9.15
N LYS A 101 -4.91 3.07 8.71
CA LYS A 101 -5.42 4.15 9.56
C LYS A 101 -6.15 3.61 10.80
N ARG A 102 -6.97 2.57 10.65
CA ARG A 102 -7.69 1.92 11.77
C ARG A 102 -6.75 1.21 12.75
N LEU A 103 -5.59 0.73 12.27
CA LEU A 103 -4.55 0.14 13.12
C LEU A 103 -3.76 1.18 13.91
N GLY A 104 -3.90 2.47 13.57
CA GLY A 104 -3.12 3.57 14.14
C GLY A 104 -1.68 3.59 13.62
N VAL A 105 -1.45 3.11 12.41
CA VAL A 105 -0.14 3.08 11.75
C VAL A 105 -0.08 4.23 10.75
N GLU A 106 0.84 5.18 10.97
CA GLU A 106 1.06 6.31 10.06
C GLU A 106 1.93 5.91 8.87
N GLU A 107 3.03 5.20 9.09
CA GLU A 107 3.99 4.81 8.05
C GLU A 107 3.96 3.30 7.84
N VAL A 108 3.98 2.84 6.58
CA VAL A 108 3.93 1.40 6.28
C VAL A 108 5.13 0.67 6.89
N GLU A 109 6.31 1.29 6.92
CA GLU A 109 7.51 0.72 7.55
C GLU A 109 7.34 0.41 9.05
N ASN A 110 6.41 1.09 9.73
CA ASN A 110 6.11 0.92 11.16
C ASN A 110 4.97 -0.06 11.44
N LEU A 111 4.52 -0.83 10.44
CA LEU A 111 3.40 -1.77 10.57
C LEU A 111 3.54 -2.75 11.75
N LEU A 112 4.76 -3.15 12.10
CA LEU A 112 5.00 -4.10 13.20
C LEU A 112 4.94 -3.46 14.59
N GLU A 113 4.95 -2.13 14.68
CA GLU A 113 4.87 -1.43 15.96
C GLU A 113 3.52 -1.60 16.64
N VAL A 114 2.47 -1.98 15.89
CA VAL A 114 1.15 -2.33 16.44
C VAL A 114 1.19 -3.49 17.44
N LEU A 115 2.25 -4.29 17.42
CA LEU A 115 2.47 -5.41 18.34
C LEU A 115 3.15 -4.97 19.65
N ARG A 116 3.71 -3.76 19.72
CA ARG A 116 4.33 -3.26 20.94
C ARG A 116 3.24 -2.88 21.94
N PRO A 117 3.33 -3.31 23.21
CA PRO A 117 2.45 -2.80 24.25
C PRO A 117 2.68 -1.30 24.41
N ASN A 118 1.58 -0.52 24.50
CA ASN A 118 1.67 0.87 24.93
C ASN A 118 2.22 0.87 26.38
N TYR A 119 3.36 1.50 26.61
CA TYR A 119 3.93 1.71 27.95
C TYR A 119 3.05 2.62 28.80
#